data_AF-A0A3E1EXY3-F1
#
_entry.id   AF-A0A3E1EXY3-F1
#
_cell.length_a   1.000
_cell.length_b   1.000
_cell.length_c   1.000
_cell.angle_alpha   90.00
_cell.angle_beta   90.00
_cell.angle_gamma   90.00
#
_symmetry.space_group_name_H-M   'P 1'
#
loop_
_entity.id
_entity.type
_entity.pdbx_description
1 polymer ?
#
loop_
_entity_poly.entity_id
_entity_poly.type
_entity_poly.pdbx_seq_one_letter_code
_entity_poly.pdbx_strand_id
1 'polypeptide(L)'
;MKAEKAILDTNYSDAVAIYDSLFKEYEFVFAKHIYTATQTAIENNDLEKAFDFIKKGALEGVKINEVDKDPILVKLKKDSRWEAFRLEYDSLRKIYIRNVNWEARNCINKMYDLDQEYRDKHELKPWNFMLKPFIRMKWNKVLGEMVNKELTPLIDSLGFPGERLVGLDEQWMHHKRRNDGLESTFGFFILIHYFSKPRDTSLNEMLYDEIKKGNILPEQYAALIDFQAEWGKGKFYKGIHYNQWHTTDQENSYAQIDYNRSEIGLENLEILELKRKRGFKIIKERNKGNVHHHIKLWHIGGY
;
A
#
# COMPACT_ATOMS: atom_id res chain seq x y z
N MET A 1 2.31 -13.57 -1.56
CA MET A 1 1.67 -14.61 -2.41
C MET A 1 1.20 -15.87 -1.65
N LYS A 2 2.08 -16.69 -1.05
CA LYS A 2 1.70 -18.03 -0.54
C LYS A 2 0.64 -18.02 0.59
N ALA A 3 0.80 -17.15 1.59
CA ALA A 3 -0.16 -17.05 2.69
C ALA A 3 -1.55 -16.59 2.22
N GLU A 4 -1.61 -15.59 1.33
CA GLU A 4 -2.88 -15.08 0.80
C GLU A 4 -3.60 -16.12 -0.07
N LYS A 5 -2.86 -16.94 -0.83
CA LYS A 5 -3.44 -18.10 -1.53
C LYS A 5 -4.05 -19.10 -0.54
N ALA A 6 -3.33 -19.43 0.53
CA ALA A 6 -3.85 -20.33 1.57
C ALA A 6 -5.12 -19.76 2.24
N ILE A 7 -5.21 -18.44 2.45
CA ILE A 7 -6.43 -17.77 2.91
C ILE A 7 -7.58 -17.94 1.90
N LEU A 8 -7.33 -17.75 0.61
CA LEU A 8 -8.35 -17.96 -0.45
C LEU A 8 -8.83 -19.41 -0.48
N ASP A 9 -7.93 -20.36 -0.24
CA ASP A 9 -8.22 -21.79 -0.13
C ASP A 9 -8.83 -22.18 1.24
N THR A 10 -9.10 -21.20 2.12
CA THR A 10 -9.62 -21.41 3.49
C THR A 10 -8.70 -22.24 4.40
N ASN A 11 -7.44 -22.40 4.00
CA ASN A 11 -6.42 -23.09 4.77
C ASN A 11 -5.73 -22.09 5.71
N TYR A 12 -6.45 -21.68 6.75
CA TYR A 12 -5.97 -20.65 7.69
C TYR A 12 -4.78 -21.12 8.52
N SER A 13 -4.69 -22.42 8.85
CA SER A 13 -3.55 -22.99 9.57
C SER A 13 -2.24 -22.81 8.78
N ASP A 14 -2.25 -23.17 7.49
CA ASP A 14 -1.06 -22.99 6.64
C ASP A 14 -0.73 -21.51 6.44
N ALA A 15 -1.74 -20.65 6.28
CA ALA A 15 -1.54 -19.22 6.16
C ALA A 15 -0.87 -18.62 7.42
N VAL A 16 -1.32 -19.01 8.62
CA VAL A 16 -0.72 -18.59 9.90
C VAL A 16 0.73 -19.06 10.00
N ALA A 17 1.01 -20.33 9.67
CA ALA A 17 2.37 -20.87 9.70
C ALA A 17 3.31 -20.12 8.73
N ILE A 18 2.83 -19.80 7.53
CA ILE A 18 3.60 -19.02 6.55
C ILE A 18 3.88 -17.60 7.09
N TYR A 19 2.88 -16.91 7.64
CA TYR A 19 3.09 -15.59 8.23
C TYR A 19 4.06 -15.62 9.42
N ASP A 20 3.93 -16.59 10.32
CA ASP A 20 4.83 -16.75 11.47
C ASP A 20 6.28 -16.96 11.01
N SER A 21 6.51 -17.77 9.98
CA SER A 21 7.83 -17.95 9.38
C SER A 21 8.37 -16.64 8.80
N LEU A 22 7.56 -15.93 8.00
CA LEU A 22 7.96 -14.66 7.41
C LEU A 22 8.31 -13.61 8.47
N PHE A 23 7.54 -13.52 9.55
CA PHE A 23 7.74 -12.48 10.56
C PHE A 23 8.98 -12.73 11.43
N LYS A 24 9.50 -13.98 11.42
CA LYS A 24 10.78 -14.38 12.05
C LYS A 24 11.97 -14.19 11.11
N GLU A 25 11.77 -14.37 9.80
CA GLU A 25 12.83 -14.23 8.79
C GLU A 25 13.12 -12.76 8.45
N TYR A 26 12.09 -11.93 8.37
CA TYR A 26 12.20 -10.53 7.96
C TYR A 26 12.08 -9.57 9.15
N GLU A 27 13.04 -8.66 9.26
CA GLU A 27 13.06 -7.59 10.26
C GLU A 27 11.82 -6.71 10.14
N PHE A 28 11.56 -6.21 8.92
CA PHE A 28 10.42 -5.36 8.59
C PHE A 28 9.35 -6.12 7.81
N VAL A 29 8.08 -5.86 8.14
CA VAL A 29 6.92 -6.38 7.42
C VAL A 29 5.85 -5.30 7.39
N PHE A 30 5.26 -5.04 6.21
CA PHE A 30 4.20 -4.05 6.06
C PHE A 30 2.98 -4.36 6.96
N ALA A 31 2.46 -3.32 7.61
CA ALA A 31 1.37 -3.36 8.58
C ALA A 31 0.12 -4.02 8.01
N LYS A 32 -0.19 -3.80 6.74
CA LYS A 32 -1.33 -4.46 6.06
C LYS A 32 -1.24 -5.99 6.10
N HIS A 33 -0.04 -6.55 5.95
CA HIS A 33 0.16 -8.01 5.99
C HIS A 33 0.12 -8.54 7.42
N ILE A 34 0.63 -7.80 8.39
CA ILE A 34 0.49 -8.14 9.82
C ILE A 34 -0.98 -8.12 10.24
N TYR A 35 -1.73 -7.14 9.75
CA TYR A 35 -3.16 -7.03 9.99
C TYR A 35 -3.92 -8.23 9.43
N THR A 36 -3.67 -8.60 8.17
CA THR A 36 -4.23 -9.80 7.54
C THR A 36 -3.82 -11.07 8.28
N ALA A 37 -2.56 -11.19 8.72
CA ALA A 37 -2.08 -12.34 9.50
C ALA A 37 -2.82 -12.46 10.84
N THR A 38 -3.03 -11.34 11.53
CA THR A 38 -3.77 -11.28 12.80
C THR A 38 -5.22 -11.75 12.60
N GLN A 39 -5.91 -11.25 11.58
CA GLN A 39 -7.27 -11.69 11.25
C GLN A 39 -7.30 -13.20 10.94
N THR A 40 -6.31 -13.69 10.19
CA THR A 40 -6.21 -15.10 9.82
C THR A 40 -5.99 -16.00 11.04
N ALA A 41 -5.12 -15.60 11.97
CA ALA A 41 -4.89 -16.31 13.22
C ALA A 41 -6.16 -16.39 14.09
N ILE A 42 -6.93 -15.31 14.16
CA ILE A 42 -8.22 -15.29 14.87
C ILE A 42 -9.22 -16.27 14.23
N GLU A 43 -9.36 -16.26 12.90
CA GLU A 43 -10.25 -17.20 12.20
C GLU A 43 -9.77 -18.66 12.31
N ASN A 44 -8.46 -18.88 12.51
CA ASN A 44 -7.88 -20.19 12.82
C ASN A 44 -8.03 -20.60 14.30
N ASN A 45 -8.64 -19.75 15.15
CA ASN A 45 -8.65 -19.90 16.62
C ASN A 45 -7.26 -19.96 17.29
N ASP A 46 -6.22 -19.51 16.58
CA ASP A 46 -4.86 -19.40 17.13
C ASP A 46 -4.68 -18.02 17.76
N LEU A 47 -5.27 -17.84 18.94
CA LEU A 47 -5.24 -16.57 19.64
C LEU A 47 -3.83 -16.23 20.18
N GLU A 48 -2.97 -17.23 20.39
CA GLU A 48 -1.56 -16.97 20.73
C GLU A 48 -0.86 -16.22 19.59
N LYS A 49 -0.92 -16.77 18.38
CA LYS A 49 -0.37 -16.08 17.20
C LYS A 49 -1.06 -14.78 16.88
N ALA A 50 -2.37 -14.68 17.10
CA ALA A 50 -3.07 -13.42 16.90
C ALA A 50 -2.53 -12.31 17.82
N PHE A 51 -2.24 -12.62 19.09
CA PHE A 51 -1.64 -11.63 20.01
C PHE A 51 -0.18 -11.31 19.66
N ASP A 52 0.61 -12.28 19.21
CA ASP A 52 1.97 -12.02 18.73
C ASP A 52 1.95 -11.09 17.51
N PHE A 53 1.09 -11.37 16.53
CA PHE A 53 0.98 -10.59 15.30
C PHE A 53 0.48 -9.18 15.58
N ILE A 54 -0.56 -8.98 16.41
CA ILE A 54 -1.05 -7.61 16.68
C ILE A 54 -0.05 -6.77 17.49
N LYS A 55 0.77 -7.39 18.35
CA LYS A 55 1.90 -6.70 19.00
C LYS A 55 2.93 -6.23 17.98
N LYS A 56 3.30 -7.07 17.02
CA LYS A 56 4.13 -6.66 15.87
C LYS A 56 3.44 -5.55 15.07
N GLY A 57 2.13 -5.64 14.86
CA GLY A 57 1.35 -4.61 14.18
C GLY A 57 1.42 -3.26 14.87
N ALA A 58 1.36 -3.22 16.21
CA ALA A 58 1.51 -1.98 16.97
C ALA A 58 2.92 -1.37 16.83
N LEU A 59 3.96 -2.21 16.71
CA LEU A 59 5.34 -1.78 16.42
C LEU A 59 5.50 -1.22 15.00
N GLU A 60 4.68 -1.67 14.05
CA GLU A 60 4.63 -1.16 12.67
C GLU A 60 3.52 -0.10 12.46
N GLY A 61 2.91 0.40 13.55
CA GLY A 61 2.03 1.56 13.51
C GLY A 61 0.52 1.27 13.40
N VAL A 62 0.10 0.00 13.40
CA VAL A 62 -1.33 -0.37 13.50
C VAL A 62 -1.91 0.27 14.76
N LYS A 63 -2.93 1.12 14.59
CA LYS A 63 -3.57 1.80 15.72
C LYS A 63 -4.54 0.87 16.44
N ILE A 64 -4.65 1.01 17.77
CA ILE A 64 -5.64 0.28 18.56
C ILE A 64 -7.08 0.52 18.07
N ASN A 65 -7.39 1.73 17.59
CA ASN A 65 -8.70 2.04 17.01
C ASN A 65 -8.99 1.24 15.71
N GLU A 66 -7.97 0.72 15.02
CA GLU A 66 -8.17 -0.16 13.86
C GLU A 66 -8.58 -1.58 14.27
N VAL A 67 -8.32 -1.98 15.52
CA VAL A 67 -8.86 -3.20 16.13
C VAL A 67 -10.35 -3.03 16.42
N ASP A 68 -10.74 -1.88 16.98
CA ASP A 68 -12.14 -1.60 17.35
C ASP A 68 -13.08 -1.52 16.14
N LYS A 69 -12.56 -1.11 14.98
CA LYS A 69 -13.34 -0.96 13.74
C LYS A 69 -13.50 -2.27 12.97
N ASP A 70 -12.78 -3.33 13.34
CA ASP A 70 -12.72 -4.56 12.54
C ASP A 70 -13.50 -5.72 13.19
N PRO A 71 -14.48 -6.30 12.49
CA PRO A 71 -15.32 -7.36 13.04
C PRO A 71 -14.56 -8.64 13.44
N ILE A 72 -13.39 -8.88 12.86
CA ILE A 72 -12.55 -10.03 13.23
C ILE A 72 -11.65 -9.65 14.40
N LEU A 73 -10.92 -8.54 14.31
CA LEU A 73 -9.95 -8.17 15.35
C LEU A 73 -10.61 -7.86 16.70
N VAL A 74 -11.83 -7.31 16.70
CA VAL A 74 -12.59 -7.02 17.93
C VAL A 74 -12.83 -8.27 18.79
N LYS A 75 -12.74 -9.48 18.20
CA LYS A 75 -12.84 -10.76 18.93
C LYS A 75 -11.72 -10.91 19.96
N LEU A 76 -10.54 -10.32 19.74
CA LEU A 76 -9.42 -10.35 20.69
C LEU A 76 -9.82 -9.76 22.05
N LYS A 77 -10.73 -8.79 22.07
CA LYS A 77 -11.18 -8.10 23.30
C LYS A 77 -11.92 -9.01 24.29
N LYS A 78 -12.34 -10.19 23.85
CA LYS A 78 -13.01 -11.19 24.68
C LYS A 78 -12.03 -12.10 25.42
N ASP A 79 -10.77 -12.13 25.00
CA ASP A 79 -9.71 -12.94 25.61
C ASP A 79 -9.06 -12.19 26.78
N SER A 80 -8.66 -12.91 27.83
CA SER A 80 -8.05 -12.33 29.04
C SER A 80 -6.71 -11.63 28.76
N ARG A 81 -5.99 -12.02 27.70
CA ARG A 81 -4.72 -11.38 27.28
C ARG A 81 -4.92 -10.00 26.66
N TRP A 82 -6.15 -9.62 26.29
CA TRP A 82 -6.43 -8.31 25.72
C TRP A 82 -5.99 -7.17 26.64
N GLU A 83 -6.23 -7.30 27.94
CA GLU A 83 -5.89 -6.25 28.90
C GLU A 83 -4.37 -6.04 29.00
N ALA A 84 -3.59 -7.12 28.94
CA ALA A 84 -2.14 -7.03 28.88
C ALA A 84 -1.66 -6.32 27.61
N PHE A 85 -2.19 -6.70 26.44
CA PHE A 85 -1.88 -6.00 25.18
C PHE A 85 -2.25 -4.51 25.24
N ARG A 86 -3.43 -4.18 25.77
CA ARG A 86 -3.91 -2.80 25.90
C ARG A 86 -3.00 -1.94 26.77
N LEU A 87 -2.49 -2.49 27.88
CA LEU A 87 -1.56 -1.80 28.77
C LEU A 87 -0.15 -1.64 28.13
N GLU A 88 0.27 -2.59 27.30
CA GLU A 88 1.55 -2.52 26.59
C GLU A 88 1.51 -1.59 25.35
N TYR A 89 0.33 -1.40 24.75
CA TYR A 89 0.16 -0.74 23.45
C TYR A 89 0.83 0.64 23.35
N ASP A 90 0.68 1.51 24.36
CA ASP A 90 1.27 2.85 24.33
C ASP A 90 2.81 2.81 24.27
N SER A 91 3.41 1.79 24.88
CA SER A 91 4.87 1.59 24.84
C SER A 91 5.31 1.10 23.46
N LEU A 92 4.58 0.15 22.86
CA LEU A 92 4.83 -0.33 21.49
C LEU A 92 4.69 0.82 20.49
N ARG A 93 3.64 1.63 20.65
CA ARG A 93 3.37 2.79 19.80
C ARG A 93 4.47 3.86 19.89
N LYS A 94 5.05 4.07 21.07
CA LYS A 94 6.21 4.96 21.24
C LYS A 94 7.47 4.44 20.56
N ILE A 95 7.62 3.12 20.38
CA ILE A 95 8.72 2.54 19.61
C ILE A 95 8.50 2.83 18.13
N TYR A 96 7.30 2.54 17.61
CA TYR A 96 6.92 2.88 16.23
C TYR A 96 7.21 4.35 15.91
N ILE A 97 6.70 5.28 16.72
CA ILE A 97 6.88 6.73 16.50
C ILE A 97 8.36 7.14 16.48
N ARG A 98 9.21 6.48 17.28
CA ARG A 98 10.66 6.77 17.31
C ARG A 98 11.40 6.23 16.08
N ASN A 99 10.89 5.17 15.46
CA ASN A 99 11.52 4.56 14.28
C ASN A 99 11.18 5.30 12.98
N VAL A 100 10.11 6.09 12.97
CA VAL A 100 9.74 6.91 11.79
C VAL A 100 10.76 8.03 11.57
N ASN A 101 11.27 8.14 10.34
CA ASN A 101 12.06 9.30 9.93
C ASN A 101 11.14 10.51 9.68
N TRP A 102 10.94 11.32 10.72
CA TRP A 102 10.04 12.47 10.68
C TRP A 102 10.49 13.58 9.72
N GLU A 103 11.78 13.71 9.45
CA GLU A 103 12.29 14.67 8.48
C GLU A 103 11.88 14.28 7.05
N ALA A 104 12.16 13.03 6.65
CA ALA A 104 11.71 12.47 5.38
C ALA A 104 10.17 12.50 5.28
N ARG A 105 9.48 12.16 6.38
CA ARG A 105 8.01 12.20 6.43
C ARG A 105 7.46 13.60 6.15
N ASN A 106 8.02 14.61 6.81
CA ASN A 106 7.57 15.99 6.64
C ASN A 106 7.86 16.53 5.23
N CYS A 107 9.00 16.14 4.65
CA CYS A 107 9.33 16.42 3.25
C CYS A 107 8.25 15.84 2.32
N ILE A 108 7.89 14.57 2.50
CA ILE A 108 6.88 13.88 1.69
C ILE A 108 5.48 14.49 1.85
N ASN A 109 5.07 14.81 3.09
CA ASN A 109 3.80 15.48 3.34
C ASN A 109 3.72 16.82 2.59
N LYS A 110 4.79 17.64 2.64
CA LYS A 110 4.85 18.93 1.94
C LYS A 110 4.77 18.77 0.42
N MET A 111 5.50 17.80 -0.14
CA MET A 111 5.46 17.51 -1.58
C MET A 111 4.05 17.04 -2.00
N TYR A 112 3.43 16.19 -1.19
CA TYR A 112 2.07 15.70 -1.43
C TYR A 112 1.03 16.82 -1.34
N ASP A 113 1.09 17.68 -0.32
CA ASP A 113 0.20 18.84 -0.19
C ASP A 113 0.27 19.75 -1.43
N LEU A 114 1.48 20.05 -1.90
CA LEU A 114 1.69 20.87 -3.09
C LEU A 114 1.12 20.22 -4.35
N ASP A 115 1.37 18.93 -4.54
CA ASP A 115 0.81 18.14 -5.64
C ASP A 115 -0.73 18.16 -5.61
N GLN A 116 -1.32 17.89 -4.44
CA GLN A 116 -2.76 17.87 -4.25
C GLN A 116 -3.41 19.25 -4.45
N GLU A 117 -2.72 20.34 -4.10
CA GLU A 117 -3.18 21.71 -4.34
C GLU A 117 -3.34 21.99 -5.84
N TYR A 118 -2.35 21.58 -6.66
CA TYR A 118 -2.43 21.72 -8.11
C TYR A 118 -3.49 20.80 -8.73
N ARG A 119 -3.56 19.55 -8.27
CA ARG A 119 -4.60 18.59 -8.68
C ARG A 119 -5.99 19.16 -8.48
N ASP A 120 -6.27 19.74 -7.31
CA ASP A 120 -7.59 20.32 -7.02
C ASP A 120 -7.91 21.54 -7.88
N LYS A 121 -6.91 22.41 -8.10
CA LYS A 121 -7.07 23.56 -9.00
C LYS A 121 -7.38 23.10 -10.43
N HIS A 122 -6.83 21.97 -10.87
CA HIS A 122 -7.05 21.44 -12.21
C HIS A 122 -8.38 20.66 -12.34
N GLU A 123 -8.68 19.80 -11.37
CA GLU A 123 -9.80 18.83 -11.47
C GLU A 123 -11.08 19.30 -10.79
N LEU A 124 -11.00 19.91 -9.61
CA LEU A 124 -12.16 20.13 -8.73
C LEU A 124 -12.77 21.53 -8.81
N LYS A 125 -12.16 22.45 -9.58
CA LYS A 125 -12.63 23.83 -9.73
C LYS A 125 -13.20 24.05 -11.14
N PRO A 126 -14.51 23.84 -11.37
CA PRO A 126 -15.12 23.99 -12.68
C PRO A 126 -14.85 25.36 -13.33
N TRP A 127 -14.82 26.43 -12.53
CA TRP A 127 -14.54 27.80 -13.00
C TRP A 127 -13.12 27.99 -13.55
N ASN A 128 -12.19 27.06 -13.30
CA ASN A 128 -10.86 27.10 -13.87
C ASN A 128 -10.79 26.52 -15.29
N PHE A 129 -11.90 26.15 -15.94
CA PHE A 129 -11.88 25.46 -17.23
C PHE A 129 -11.01 26.14 -18.30
N MET A 130 -11.06 27.48 -18.41
CA MET A 130 -10.20 28.27 -19.33
C MET A 130 -8.72 28.27 -18.91
N LEU A 131 -8.44 28.14 -17.62
CA LEU A 131 -7.09 28.14 -17.03
C LEU A 131 -6.50 26.73 -16.92
N LYS A 132 -7.29 25.66 -17.10
CA LYS A 132 -6.84 24.27 -16.95
C LYS A 132 -5.56 23.96 -17.72
N PRO A 133 -5.39 24.36 -19.01
CA PRO A 133 -4.13 24.12 -19.72
C PRO A 133 -2.91 24.76 -19.05
N PHE A 134 -3.04 25.99 -18.56
CA PHE A 134 -1.97 26.72 -17.86
C PHE A 134 -1.67 26.11 -16.50
N ILE A 135 -2.71 25.76 -15.73
CA ILE A 135 -2.57 25.08 -14.43
C ILE A 135 -1.88 23.74 -14.64
N ARG A 136 -2.28 22.96 -15.64
CA ARG A 136 -1.66 21.68 -15.98
C ARG A 136 -0.19 21.84 -16.36
N MET A 137 0.14 22.84 -17.19
CA MET A 137 1.53 23.10 -17.57
C MET A 137 2.39 23.46 -16.34
N LYS A 138 1.88 24.34 -15.48
CA LYS A 138 2.57 24.74 -14.24
C LYS A 138 2.73 23.56 -13.28
N TRP A 139 1.68 22.77 -13.08
CA TRP A 139 1.70 21.58 -12.25
C TRP A 139 2.75 20.59 -12.73
N ASN A 140 2.80 20.28 -14.04
CA ASN A 140 3.79 19.36 -14.60
C ASN A 140 5.23 19.83 -14.39
N LYS A 141 5.47 21.15 -14.47
CA LYS A 141 6.79 21.75 -14.22
C LYS A 141 7.18 21.61 -12.75
N VAL A 142 6.30 22.03 -11.85
CA VAL A 142 6.51 21.95 -10.39
C VAL A 142 6.74 20.49 -9.97
N LEU A 143 5.90 19.58 -10.44
CA LEU A 143 6.01 18.15 -10.15
C LEU A 143 7.30 17.56 -10.70
N GLY A 144 7.72 17.97 -11.89
CA GLY A 144 9.00 17.58 -12.47
C GLY A 144 10.20 18.04 -11.65
N GLU A 145 10.21 19.30 -11.23
CA GLU A 145 11.26 19.87 -10.38
C GLU A 145 11.30 19.20 -9.00
N MET A 146 10.14 19.03 -8.37
CA MET A 146 9.99 18.40 -7.06
C MET A 146 10.49 16.95 -7.08
N VAL A 147 10.08 16.15 -8.07
CA VAL A 147 10.54 14.76 -8.16
C VAL A 147 12.03 14.67 -8.43
N ASN A 148 12.57 15.50 -9.34
CA ASN A 148 13.97 15.40 -9.72
C ASN A 148 14.94 16.00 -8.67
N LYS A 149 14.52 17.05 -7.94
CA LYS A 149 15.38 17.77 -7.00
C LYS A 149 15.18 17.38 -5.54
N GLU A 150 14.03 16.80 -5.19
CA GLU A 150 13.70 16.45 -3.81
C GLU A 150 13.47 14.95 -3.66
N LEU A 151 12.48 14.38 -4.36
CA LEU A 151 12.10 12.97 -4.18
C LEU A 151 13.19 12.00 -4.64
N THR A 152 13.78 12.21 -5.81
CA THR A 152 14.79 11.28 -6.37
C THR A 152 16.06 11.27 -5.50
N PRO A 153 16.63 12.43 -5.09
CA PRO A 153 17.74 12.43 -4.13
C PRO A 153 17.38 11.83 -2.77
N LEU A 154 16.13 11.99 -2.30
CA LEU A 154 15.67 11.33 -1.08
C LEU A 154 15.66 9.81 -1.24
N ILE A 155 15.17 9.29 -2.37
CA ILE A 155 15.18 7.84 -2.66
C ILE A 155 16.62 7.32 -2.74
N ASP A 156 17.50 8.04 -3.43
CA ASP A 156 18.91 7.66 -3.59
C ASP A 156 19.65 7.60 -2.24
N SER A 157 19.36 8.53 -1.34
CA SER A 157 20.05 8.65 -0.04
C SER A 157 19.46 7.79 1.09
N LEU A 158 18.13 7.69 1.17
CA LEU A 158 17.41 7.06 2.29
C LEU A 158 16.55 5.86 1.89
N GLY A 159 16.39 5.61 0.59
CA GLY A 159 15.47 4.62 0.05
C GLY A 159 14.07 5.19 -0.21
N PHE A 160 13.19 4.37 -0.81
CA PHE A 160 11.84 4.79 -1.14
C PHE A 160 11.09 5.23 0.13
N PRO A 161 10.41 6.40 0.11
CA PRO A 161 9.64 6.91 1.25
C PRO A 161 8.30 6.19 1.39
N GLY A 162 8.37 4.87 1.53
CA GLY A 162 7.27 4.00 1.90
C GLY A 162 7.21 3.81 3.42
N GLU A 163 6.34 2.89 3.83
CA GLU A 163 6.02 2.62 5.24
C GLU A 163 7.26 2.40 6.12
N ARG A 164 8.26 1.68 5.63
CA ARG A 164 9.48 1.38 6.40
C ARG A 164 10.24 2.64 6.83
N LEU A 165 10.30 3.66 5.97
CA LEU A 165 11.05 4.89 6.24
C LEU A 165 10.19 5.95 6.94
N VAL A 166 8.98 6.17 6.44
CA VAL A 166 8.14 7.32 6.84
C VAL A 166 6.89 6.93 7.64
N GLY A 167 6.74 5.64 7.96
CA GLY A 167 5.58 5.11 8.66
C GLY A 167 4.29 5.17 7.84
N LEU A 168 3.21 4.70 8.45
CA LEU A 168 1.86 4.73 7.90
C LEU A 168 1.35 6.15 7.71
N ASP A 169 0.59 6.34 6.62
CA ASP A 169 -0.15 7.58 6.46
C ASP A 169 -1.28 7.66 7.51
N GLU A 170 -1.45 8.83 8.12
CA GLU A 170 -2.44 9.08 9.16
C GLU A 170 -3.41 10.19 8.75
N GLN A 171 -4.63 10.16 9.29
CA GLN A 171 -5.68 11.13 8.95
C GLN A 171 -5.24 12.58 9.18
N TRP A 172 -4.50 12.85 10.26
CA TRP A 172 -4.08 14.21 10.61
C TRP A 172 -3.03 14.78 9.65
N MET A 173 -2.36 13.94 8.86
CA MET A 173 -1.30 14.37 7.95
C MET A 173 -1.84 15.01 6.68
N HIS A 174 -3.12 14.80 6.32
CA HIS A 174 -3.72 15.47 5.18
C HIS A 174 -5.25 15.52 5.29
N HIS A 175 -5.84 16.71 5.16
CA HIS A 175 -7.29 16.96 5.36
C HIS A 175 -8.25 16.12 4.50
N LYS A 176 -7.83 15.69 3.29
CA LYS A 176 -8.65 14.80 2.44
C LYS A 176 -8.66 13.33 2.90
N ARG A 177 -7.80 12.96 3.84
CA ARG A 177 -7.70 11.59 4.31
C ARG A 177 -8.76 11.35 5.38
N ARG A 178 -9.70 10.45 5.08
CA ARG A 178 -10.86 10.24 5.96
C ARG A 178 -10.61 9.27 7.11
N ASN A 179 -9.65 8.36 6.96
CA ASN A 179 -9.30 7.35 7.93
C ASN A 179 -7.78 7.21 8.00
N ASP A 180 -7.28 6.67 9.11
CA ASP A 180 -5.96 6.07 9.14
C ASP A 180 -5.91 4.87 8.18
N GLY A 181 -4.74 4.57 7.62
CA GLY A 181 -4.61 3.48 6.65
C GLY A 181 -3.37 2.68 6.97
N LEU A 182 -3.36 1.44 6.50
CA LEU A 182 -2.32 0.45 6.78
C LEU A 182 -1.22 0.44 5.72
N GLU A 183 -1.02 1.58 5.05
CA GLU A 183 -0.01 1.78 4.03
C GLU A 183 0.47 3.25 4.04
N SER A 184 1.68 3.47 3.50
CA SER A 184 2.13 4.80 3.07
C SER A 184 2.00 4.94 1.55
N THR A 185 1.27 5.98 1.12
CA THR A 185 0.80 6.16 -0.26
C THR A 185 1.15 7.53 -0.84
N PHE A 186 1.61 8.48 -0.02
CA PHE A 186 1.88 9.85 -0.48
C PHE A 186 3.00 9.89 -1.54
N GLY A 187 4.12 9.21 -1.30
CA GLY A 187 5.20 9.07 -2.29
C GLY A 187 4.74 8.40 -3.58
N PHE A 188 3.93 7.34 -3.45
CA PHE A 188 3.31 6.65 -4.58
C PHE A 188 2.43 7.58 -5.43
N PHE A 189 1.54 8.36 -4.83
CA PHE A 189 0.66 9.27 -5.57
C PHE A 189 1.38 10.42 -6.26
N ILE A 190 2.44 10.97 -5.64
CA ILE A 190 3.32 11.94 -6.29
C ILE A 190 3.88 11.35 -7.59
N LEU A 191 4.35 10.10 -7.55
CA LEU A 191 4.89 9.41 -8.71
C LEU A 191 3.85 9.05 -9.76
N ILE A 192 2.63 8.64 -9.36
CA ILE A 192 1.51 8.45 -10.30
C ILE A 192 1.27 9.72 -11.12
N HIS A 193 1.17 10.88 -10.46
CA HIS A 193 1.00 12.14 -11.19
C HIS A 193 2.21 12.49 -12.04
N TYR A 194 3.44 12.20 -11.57
CA TYR A 194 4.67 12.47 -12.31
C TYR A 194 4.76 11.66 -13.61
N PHE A 195 4.35 10.39 -13.56
CA PHE A 195 4.31 9.46 -14.70
C PHE A 195 3.07 9.61 -15.59
N SER A 196 2.15 10.55 -15.30
CA SER A 196 1.05 10.92 -16.21
C SER A 196 1.52 11.61 -17.52
N LYS A 197 2.84 11.81 -17.64
CA LYS A 197 3.54 12.32 -18.81
C LYS A 197 4.69 11.39 -19.19
N PRO A 198 5.13 11.40 -20.45
CA PRO A 198 6.35 10.70 -20.84
C PRO A 198 7.55 11.18 -20.03
N ARG A 199 8.14 10.26 -19.27
CA ARG A 199 9.38 10.43 -18.49
C ARG A 199 10.35 9.32 -18.88
N ASP A 200 11.64 9.58 -18.72
CA ASP A 200 12.64 8.53 -18.88
C ASP A 200 12.46 7.43 -17.80
N THR A 201 13.16 6.32 -17.98
CA THR A 201 13.03 5.11 -17.15
C THR A 201 14.07 5.02 -16.05
N SER A 202 14.89 6.06 -15.80
CA SER A 202 15.94 6.00 -14.78
C SER A 202 15.39 5.72 -13.39
N LEU A 203 14.26 6.35 -13.05
CA LEU A 203 13.58 6.12 -11.79
C LEU A 203 12.98 4.71 -11.66
N ASN A 204 12.70 4.02 -12.77
CA ASN A 204 12.11 2.68 -12.74
C ASN A 204 13.10 1.64 -12.18
N GLU A 205 14.36 1.74 -12.57
CA GLU A 205 15.41 0.84 -12.07
C GLU A 205 15.68 1.11 -10.59
N MET A 206 15.74 2.39 -10.20
CA MET A 206 15.87 2.79 -8.80
C MET A 206 14.73 2.21 -7.96
N LEU A 207 13.46 2.36 -8.39
CA LEU A 207 12.31 1.81 -7.67
C LEU A 207 12.30 0.27 -7.64
N TYR A 208 12.82 -0.39 -8.68
CA TYR A 208 12.96 -1.85 -8.70
C TYR A 208 13.98 -2.35 -7.66
N ASP A 209 15.07 -1.62 -7.45
CA ASP A 209 16.01 -1.96 -6.38
C ASP A 209 15.42 -1.71 -4.98
N GLU A 210 14.54 -0.71 -4.85
CA GLU A 210 13.80 -0.47 -3.61
C GLU A 210 12.80 -1.59 -3.27
N ILE A 211 12.29 -2.33 -4.27
CA ILE A 211 11.51 -3.57 -4.03
C ILE A 211 12.38 -4.61 -3.34
N LYS A 212 13.58 -4.87 -3.86
CA LYS A 212 14.51 -5.87 -3.30
C LYS A 212 14.93 -5.53 -1.88
N LYS A 213 15.02 -4.24 -1.55
CA LYS A 213 15.31 -3.74 -0.20
C LYS A 213 14.10 -3.78 0.73
N GLY A 214 12.90 -4.05 0.22
CA GLY A 214 11.65 -4.06 0.99
C GLY A 214 11.17 -2.66 1.38
N ASN A 215 11.56 -1.62 0.64
CA ASN A 215 11.22 -0.22 0.93
C ASN A 215 9.92 0.24 0.25
N ILE A 216 9.51 -0.44 -0.82
CA ILE A 216 8.26 -0.20 -1.56
C ILE A 216 7.47 -1.50 -1.69
N LEU A 217 6.14 -1.38 -1.67
CA LEU A 217 5.25 -2.52 -1.93
C LEU A 217 5.33 -2.94 -3.41
N PRO A 218 5.43 -4.25 -3.72
CA PRO A 218 5.36 -4.74 -5.10
C PRO A 218 4.17 -4.25 -5.89
N GLU A 219 3.00 -4.13 -5.27
CA GLU A 219 1.81 -3.61 -5.91
C GLU A 219 1.99 -2.15 -6.33
N GLN A 220 2.63 -1.32 -5.49
CA GLN A 220 2.87 0.09 -5.79
C GLN A 220 3.83 0.24 -6.97
N TYR A 221 4.95 -0.49 -6.96
CA TYR A 221 5.89 -0.49 -8.09
C TYR A 221 5.21 -0.92 -9.39
N ALA A 222 4.52 -2.07 -9.37
CA ALA A 222 3.82 -2.60 -10.54
C ALA A 222 2.80 -1.60 -11.11
N ALA A 223 2.03 -0.93 -10.24
CA ALA A 223 1.11 0.12 -10.68
C ALA A 223 1.80 1.34 -11.27
N LEU A 224 2.95 1.78 -10.74
CA LEU A 224 3.70 2.89 -11.31
C LEU A 224 4.18 2.55 -12.73
N ILE A 225 4.67 1.33 -12.94
CA ILE A 225 5.11 0.86 -14.27
C ILE A 225 3.93 0.76 -15.24
N ASP A 226 2.82 0.14 -14.83
CA ASP A 226 1.62 0.04 -15.67
C ASP A 226 1.06 1.44 -16.02
N PHE A 227 1.04 2.35 -15.06
CA PHE A 227 0.57 3.72 -15.26
C PHE A 227 1.47 4.49 -16.23
N GLN A 228 2.79 4.38 -16.08
CA GLN A 228 3.75 4.99 -17.02
C GLN A 228 3.66 4.35 -18.41
N ALA A 229 3.37 3.05 -18.51
CA ALA A 229 3.18 2.38 -19.80
C ALA A 229 2.02 2.98 -20.59
N GLU A 230 0.87 3.14 -19.94
CA GLU A 230 -0.35 3.71 -20.51
C GLU A 230 -0.17 5.19 -20.86
N TRP A 231 0.29 6.01 -19.90
CA TRP A 231 0.28 7.47 -20.02
C TRP A 231 1.60 8.09 -20.51
N GLY A 232 2.68 7.31 -20.51
CA GLY A 232 3.98 7.68 -21.08
C GLY A 232 4.02 7.64 -22.60
N LYS A 233 2.88 7.33 -23.25
CA LYS A 233 2.67 7.33 -24.70
C LYS A 233 3.67 6.48 -25.49
N GLY A 234 4.12 5.36 -24.91
CA GLY A 234 5.05 4.42 -25.56
C GLY A 234 6.46 4.96 -25.83
N LYS A 235 6.76 6.25 -25.62
CA LYS A 235 8.04 6.87 -26.01
C LYS A 235 9.24 6.31 -25.27
N PHE A 236 9.05 5.85 -24.04
CA PHE A 236 10.10 5.29 -23.18
C PHE A 236 9.74 3.89 -22.66
N TYR A 237 8.71 3.27 -23.25
CA TYR A 237 8.12 2.06 -22.73
C TYR A 237 8.95 0.82 -23.09
N LYS A 238 9.28 0.00 -22.08
CA LYS A 238 10.15 -1.20 -22.20
C LYS A 238 9.39 -2.52 -22.42
N GLY A 239 8.07 -2.51 -22.65
CA GLY A 239 7.30 -3.75 -22.87
C GLY A 239 6.97 -4.55 -21.60
N ILE A 240 7.25 -4.02 -20.40
CA ILE A 240 6.96 -4.67 -19.12
C ILE A 240 5.58 -4.24 -18.60
N HIS A 241 4.68 -5.22 -18.45
CA HIS A 241 3.36 -5.07 -17.85
C HIS A 241 3.20 -5.99 -16.64
N TYR A 242 2.40 -5.53 -15.68
CA TYR A 242 2.03 -6.28 -14.47
C TYR A 242 0.52 -6.45 -14.29
N ASN A 243 -0.32 -5.73 -15.04
CA ASN A 243 -1.79 -5.71 -14.90
C ASN A 243 -2.30 -5.38 -13.47
N GLN A 244 -1.49 -4.62 -12.74
CA GLN A 244 -1.78 -4.16 -11.40
C GLN A 244 -2.68 -2.93 -11.41
N TRP A 245 -2.48 -1.98 -12.33
CA TRP A 245 -3.31 -0.78 -12.48
C TRP A 245 -4.16 -0.77 -13.76
N HIS A 246 -3.56 -1.05 -14.91
CA HIS A 246 -4.23 -1.13 -16.21
C HIS A 246 -4.17 -2.56 -16.74
N THR A 247 -5.25 -3.07 -17.34
CA THR A 247 -5.29 -4.42 -17.90
C THR A 247 -4.98 -4.40 -19.39
N THR A 248 -4.10 -5.30 -19.83
CA THR A 248 -3.90 -5.59 -21.25
C THR A 248 -4.89 -6.65 -21.75
N ASP A 249 -5.51 -6.45 -22.91
CA ASP A 249 -6.42 -7.45 -23.52
C ASP A 249 -5.70 -8.48 -24.40
N GLN A 250 -4.36 -8.47 -24.43
CA GLN A 250 -3.58 -9.37 -25.27
C GLN A 250 -3.29 -10.69 -24.55
N GLU A 251 -4.12 -11.70 -24.78
CA GLU A 251 -4.03 -13.03 -24.15
C GLU A 251 -2.65 -13.69 -24.29
N ASN A 252 -1.97 -13.49 -25.43
CA ASN A 252 -0.60 -13.98 -25.67
C ASN A 252 0.47 -13.37 -24.74
N SER A 253 0.13 -12.37 -23.92
CA SER A 253 1.05 -11.72 -22.98
C SER A 253 0.91 -12.21 -21.52
N TYR A 254 -0.13 -12.98 -21.19
CA TYR A 254 -0.43 -13.32 -19.79
C TYR A 254 0.67 -14.14 -19.11
N ALA A 255 1.28 -15.11 -19.81
CA ALA A 255 2.39 -15.88 -19.27
C ALA A 255 3.61 -15.00 -18.92
N GLN A 256 3.90 -14.01 -19.77
CA GLN A 256 4.99 -13.05 -19.51
C GLN A 256 4.64 -12.10 -18.35
N ILE A 257 3.37 -11.69 -18.25
CA ILE A 257 2.90 -10.85 -17.13
C ILE A 257 3.00 -11.62 -15.82
N ASP A 258 2.58 -12.88 -15.77
CA ASP A 258 2.71 -13.72 -14.58
C ASP A 258 4.17 -13.96 -14.19
N TYR A 259 5.06 -14.15 -15.18
CA TYR A 259 6.50 -14.20 -14.96
C TYR A 259 6.98 -12.89 -14.31
N ASN A 260 6.70 -11.73 -14.92
CA ASN A 260 7.10 -10.43 -14.38
C ASN A 260 6.58 -10.22 -12.95
N ARG A 261 5.32 -10.56 -12.69
CA ARG A 261 4.69 -10.47 -11.36
C ARG A 261 5.44 -11.33 -10.35
N SER A 262 5.81 -12.56 -10.71
CA SER A 262 6.54 -13.46 -9.82
C SER A 262 7.94 -12.94 -9.47
N GLU A 263 8.63 -12.26 -10.40
CA GLU A 263 9.97 -11.69 -10.18
C GLU A 263 9.99 -10.59 -9.11
N ILE A 264 8.85 -9.94 -8.86
CA ILE A 264 8.68 -8.92 -7.80
C ILE A 264 7.84 -9.42 -6.63
N GLY A 265 7.54 -10.73 -6.57
CA GLY A 265 6.83 -11.35 -5.45
C GLY A 265 5.30 -11.17 -5.46
N LEU A 266 4.72 -10.70 -6.57
CA LEU A 266 3.28 -10.63 -6.76
C LEU A 266 2.68 -11.99 -7.13
N GLU A 267 1.41 -12.16 -6.78
CA GLU A 267 0.58 -13.28 -7.23
C GLU A 267 0.36 -13.26 -8.74
N ASN A 268 0.05 -14.41 -9.35
CA ASN A 268 -0.37 -14.47 -10.76
C ASN A 268 -1.74 -13.77 -10.98
N LEU A 269 -2.11 -13.56 -12.24
CA LEU A 269 -3.34 -12.85 -12.61
C LEU A 269 -4.60 -13.56 -12.14
N GLU A 270 -4.60 -14.89 -12.10
CA GLU A 270 -5.74 -15.67 -11.61
C GLU A 270 -6.03 -15.36 -10.12
N ILE A 271 -5.01 -15.43 -9.27
CA ILE A 271 -5.14 -15.14 -7.84
C ILE A 271 -5.47 -13.66 -7.61
N LEU A 272 -4.88 -12.74 -8.38
CA LEU A 272 -5.22 -11.32 -8.32
C LEU A 272 -6.70 -11.08 -8.61
N GLU A 273 -7.25 -11.75 -9.62
CA GLU A 273 -8.66 -11.61 -10.01
C GLU A 273 -9.59 -12.21 -8.95
N LEU A 274 -9.21 -13.33 -8.33
CA LEU A 274 -9.95 -13.90 -7.20
C LEU A 274 -9.99 -12.93 -6.01
N LYS A 275 -8.86 -12.26 -5.68
CA LYS A 275 -8.81 -11.23 -4.64
C LYS A 275 -9.73 -10.05 -4.97
N ARG A 276 -9.68 -9.53 -6.20
CA ARG A 276 -10.53 -8.42 -6.66
C ARG A 276 -12.01 -8.79 -6.59
N LYS A 277 -12.41 -9.95 -7.11
CA LYS A 277 -13.80 -10.44 -7.04
C LYS A 277 -14.30 -10.57 -5.61
N ARG A 278 -13.46 -11.09 -4.70
CA ARG A 278 -13.76 -11.18 -3.27
C ARG A 278 -13.96 -9.80 -2.66
N GLY A 279 -13.05 -8.85 -2.90
CA GLY A 279 -13.15 -7.45 -2.43
C GLY A 279 -14.41 -6.75 -2.94
N PHE A 280 -14.73 -6.85 -4.24
CA PHE A 280 -15.96 -6.27 -4.80
C PHE A 280 -17.23 -6.86 -4.18
N LYS A 281 -17.26 -8.17 -3.93
CA LYS A 281 -18.38 -8.82 -3.25
C LYS A 281 -18.57 -8.24 -1.84
N ILE A 282 -17.49 -8.10 -1.08
CA ILE A 282 -17.50 -7.51 0.27
C ILE A 282 -18.03 -6.08 0.24
N ILE A 283 -17.52 -5.23 -0.65
CA ILE A 283 -17.96 -3.83 -0.78
C ILE A 283 -19.46 -3.77 -1.10
N LYS A 284 -19.92 -4.58 -2.05
CA LYS A 284 -21.34 -4.66 -2.43
C LYS A 284 -22.20 -5.02 -1.23
N GLU A 285 -21.77 -5.95 -0.40
CA GLU A 285 -22.52 -6.36 0.76
C GLU A 285 -22.49 -5.33 1.91
N ARG A 286 -21.35 -4.66 2.13
CA ARG A 286 -21.27 -3.55 3.09
C ARG A 286 -22.22 -2.41 2.73
N ASN A 287 -22.35 -2.11 1.43
CA ASN A 287 -23.30 -1.10 0.95
C ASN A 287 -24.78 -1.48 1.18
N LYS A 288 -25.07 -2.76 1.44
CA LYS A 288 -26.41 -3.22 1.85
C LYS A 288 -26.63 -3.16 3.37
N GLY A 289 -25.67 -2.66 4.14
CA GLY A 289 -25.73 -2.59 5.61
C GLY A 289 -25.30 -3.88 6.32
N ASN A 290 -24.79 -4.88 5.60
CA ASN A 290 -24.35 -6.14 6.20
C ASN A 290 -22.97 -5.95 6.87
N VAL A 291 -22.87 -6.33 8.16
CA VAL A 291 -21.57 -6.40 8.86
C VAL A 291 -20.83 -7.65 8.38
N HIS A 292 -19.78 -7.44 7.60
CA HIS A 292 -19.03 -8.54 6.97
C HIS A 292 -17.79 -8.94 7.76
N HIS A 293 -17.74 -10.21 8.16
CA HIS A 293 -16.60 -10.85 8.80
C HIS A 293 -15.75 -11.54 7.73
N HIS A 294 -14.70 -10.86 7.26
CA HIS A 294 -13.77 -11.44 6.28
C HIS A 294 -12.36 -10.97 6.56
N ILE A 295 -11.39 -11.86 6.32
CA ILE A 295 -9.97 -11.51 6.33
C ILE A 295 -9.71 -10.57 5.15
N LYS A 296 -9.14 -9.39 5.38
CA LYS A 296 -8.84 -8.38 4.34
C LYS A 296 -7.69 -8.87 3.47
N LEU A 297 -7.89 -8.83 2.15
CA LEU A 297 -6.85 -9.15 1.16
C LEU A 297 -6.67 -7.96 0.23
N TRP A 298 -5.56 -7.25 0.42
CA TRP A 298 -5.31 -5.94 -0.19
C TRP A 298 -5.06 -6.04 -1.70
N HIS A 299 -5.61 -5.08 -2.44
CA HIS A 299 -5.26 -4.85 -3.84
C HIS A 299 -5.35 -3.36 -4.15
N ILE A 300 -4.75 -2.91 -5.27
CA ILE A 300 -4.86 -1.50 -5.64
C ILE A 300 -6.33 -1.16 -5.94
N GLY A 301 -6.83 -0.10 -5.30
CA GLY A 301 -8.21 0.34 -5.38
C GLY A 301 -9.17 -0.25 -4.32
N GLY A 302 -8.71 -1.09 -3.38
CA GLY A 302 -9.58 -1.66 -2.35
C GLY A 302 -8.93 -2.67 -1.39
N TYR A 303 -9.74 -3.33 -0.57
CA TYR A 303 -9.36 -4.44 0.31
C TYR A 303 -10.51 -5.45 0.47
#